data_AF-A0A7G7LH48-F1
#
_entry.id   AF-A0A7G7LH48-F1
#
_cell.length_a   1.000
_cell.length_b   1.000
_cell.length_c   1.000
_cell.angle_alpha   90.00
_cell.angle_beta   90.00
_cell.angle_gamma   90.00
#
_symmetry.space_group_name_H-M   'P 1'
#
loop_
_entity.id
_entity.type
_entity.pdbx_description
1 polymer ?
#
loop_
_entity_poly.entity_id
_entity_poly.type
_entity_poly.pdbx_seq_one_letter_code
_entity_poly.pdbx_strand_id
1 'polypeptide(L)'
;MSTVVEGKPDVVRLVLVVLLAEGHLLIEDVPGVGKTTLAKSLARSIDSTVRRIQFTPDLLPSDVTGVAVFDQETRSFEFRPGAVFANLVVADEINRASPKTQSALLECMEERQVTVDGTTYELARPFMVLATQNPLEMEGTYPLPEAQRDRFTARVSMGYPDREAELAMLDERETRDPLAALTPVADAALVRRLVDGVALLHVSDALRRYVVSLVEATRRSPDLRLGASPRAGLQLLRAARAAAALAGRDHVLPDDVQAMAGPVLAHRLLLTPDAALARRGTDRVVADLLTAVPVPRER
;
A
#
# COMPACT_ATOMS: atom_id res chain seq x y z
N MET A 1 -5.95 15.27 6.46
CA MET A 1 -6.49 13.94 6.07
C MET A 1 -7.68 13.52 6.94
N SER A 2 -7.57 13.53 8.27
CA SER A 2 -8.68 13.17 9.18
C SER A 2 -9.92 14.08 9.09
N THR A 3 -9.75 15.31 8.58
CA THR A 3 -10.84 16.26 8.29
C THR A 3 -11.60 15.96 7.00
N VAL A 4 -11.20 14.94 6.23
CA VAL A 4 -11.81 14.58 4.94
C VAL A 4 -12.14 13.09 4.89
N VAL A 5 -11.39 12.27 5.64
CA VAL A 5 -11.67 10.84 5.85
C VAL A 5 -12.24 10.70 7.24
N GLU A 6 -13.56 10.87 7.36
CA GLU A 6 -14.27 10.79 8.62
C GLU A 6 -14.36 9.36 9.15
N GLY A 7 -14.33 9.21 10.48
CA GLY A 7 -14.54 7.92 11.18
C GLY A 7 -13.45 6.85 11.00
N LYS A 8 -12.34 7.12 10.29
CA LYS A 8 -11.31 6.09 9.98
C LYS A 8 -9.88 6.51 10.29
N PRO A 9 -9.56 6.87 11.55
CA PRO A 9 -8.21 7.29 11.94
C PRO A 9 -7.15 6.20 11.71
N ASP A 10 -7.52 4.92 11.86
CA ASP A 10 -6.60 3.80 11.68
C ASP A 10 -6.16 3.63 10.22
N VAL A 11 -7.07 3.89 9.26
CA VAL A 11 -6.75 3.86 7.83
C VAL A 11 -5.78 4.97 7.47
N VAL A 12 -6.03 6.19 7.97
CA VAL A 12 -5.12 7.33 7.77
C VAL A 12 -3.75 7.04 8.35
N ARG A 13 -3.69 6.49 9.58
CA ARG A 13 -2.44 6.10 10.22
C ARG A 13 -1.70 5.04 9.41
N LEU A 14 -2.39 4.01 8.90
CA LEU A 14 -1.78 2.97 8.08
C LEU A 14 -1.22 3.53 6.77
N VAL A 15 -1.91 4.47 6.11
CA VAL A 15 -1.37 5.15 4.91
C VAL A 15 -0.04 5.85 5.22
N LEU A 16 0.03 6.57 6.34
CA LEU A 16 1.26 7.25 6.76
C LEU A 16 2.37 6.24 7.13
N VAL A 17 2.03 5.13 7.79
CA VAL A 17 2.96 4.03 8.06
C VAL A 17 3.56 3.51 6.77
N VAL A 18 2.72 3.22 5.76
CA VAL A 18 3.19 2.68 4.48
C VAL A 18 4.05 3.70 3.74
N LEU A 19 3.68 4.99 3.74
CA LEU A 19 4.49 6.05 3.15
C LEU A 19 5.89 6.12 3.79
N LEU A 20 5.96 6.14 5.12
CA LEU A 20 7.22 6.24 5.86
C LEU A 20 8.05 4.95 5.82
N ALA A 21 7.41 3.80 5.58
CA ALA A 21 8.08 2.53 5.31
C ALA A 21 8.55 2.40 3.85
N GLU A 22 8.34 3.43 3.02
CA GLU A 22 8.51 3.43 1.56
C GLU A 22 7.83 2.24 0.88
N GLY A 23 6.62 1.93 1.31
CA GLY A 23 5.82 0.84 0.79
C GLY A 23 4.74 1.29 -0.19
N HIS A 24 3.97 0.31 -0.66
CA HIS A 24 2.78 0.51 -1.49
C HIS A 24 1.56 -0.07 -0.77
N LEU A 25 0.40 0.58 -0.93
CA LEU A 25 -0.83 0.22 -0.23
C LEU A 25 -1.86 -0.31 -1.23
N LEU A 26 -2.43 -1.47 -0.91
CA LEU A 26 -3.56 -2.04 -1.62
C LEU A 26 -4.85 -1.78 -0.84
N ILE A 27 -5.84 -1.17 -1.50
CA ILE A 27 -7.13 -0.84 -0.93
C ILE A 27 -8.19 -1.76 -1.56
N GLU A 28 -8.62 -2.76 -0.80
CA GLU A 28 -9.65 -3.73 -1.22
C GLU A 28 -10.99 -3.32 -0.62
N ASP A 29 -11.95 -2.94 -1.46
CA ASP A 29 -13.28 -2.60 -0.96
C ASP A 29 -14.36 -2.59 -2.03
N VAL A 30 -15.60 -2.37 -1.61
CA VAL A 30 -16.74 -2.11 -2.51
C VAL A 30 -16.73 -0.67 -3.05
N PRO A 31 -17.44 -0.37 -4.15
CA PRO A 31 -17.58 0.99 -4.66
C PRO A 31 -18.22 1.95 -3.65
N GLY A 32 -17.89 3.24 -3.72
CA GLY A 32 -18.58 4.30 -2.96
C GLY A 32 -18.02 4.62 -1.56
N VAL A 33 -17.10 3.83 -1.02
CA VAL A 33 -16.58 3.95 0.37
C VAL A 33 -15.41 4.93 0.57
N GLY A 34 -15.24 5.91 -0.31
CA GLY A 34 -14.27 7.00 -0.12
C GLY A 34 -12.80 6.69 -0.47
N LYS A 35 -12.50 5.59 -1.18
CA LYS A 35 -11.12 5.19 -1.56
C LYS A 35 -10.35 6.26 -2.31
N THR A 36 -11.00 6.83 -3.32
CA THR A 36 -10.45 7.94 -4.09
C THR A 36 -10.25 9.19 -3.24
N THR A 37 -11.12 9.42 -2.24
CA THR A 37 -11.00 10.55 -1.30
C THR A 37 -9.78 10.39 -0.41
N LEU A 38 -9.53 9.20 0.15
CA LEU A 38 -8.34 8.91 0.94
C LEU A 38 -7.07 9.20 0.14
N ALA A 39 -6.97 8.67 -1.08
CA ALA A 39 -5.80 8.86 -1.93
C ALA A 39 -5.59 10.33 -2.34
N LYS A 40 -6.66 11.05 -2.71
CA LYS A 40 -6.61 12.50 -3.01
C LYS A 40 -6.26 13.33 -1.77
N SER A 41 -6.72 12.94 -0.59
CA SER A 41 -6.44 13.67 0.64
C SER A 41 -4.95 13.59 1.03
N LEU A 42 -4.31 12.42 0.84
CA LEU A 42 -2.86 12.28 1.02
C LEU A 42 -2.11 13.16 0.02
N ALA A 43 -2.49 13.04 -1.26
CA ALA A 43 -1.91 13.79 -2.35
C ALA A 43 -1.94 15.31 -2.15
N ARG A 44 -3.02 15.85 -1.55
CA ARG A 44 -3.11 17.29 -1.23
C ARG A 44 -2.45 17.68 0.09
N SER A 45 -2.23 16.73 0.99
CA SER A 45 -1.58 17.00 2.28
C SER A 45 -0.05 17.06 2.16
N ILE A 46 0.52 16.56 1.06
CA ILE A 46 1.96 16.57 0.78
C ILE A 46 2.22 17.32 -0.52
N ASP A 47 3.00 18.40 -0.45
CA ASP A 47 3.50 19.13 -1.61
C ASP A 47 4.47 18.25 -2.40
N SER A 48 3.91 17.54 -3.37
CA SER A 48 4.57 16.49 -4.14
C SER A 48 3.84 16.25 -5.46
N THR A 49 4.53 15.63 -6.41
CA THR A 49 3.91 15.27 -7.69
C THR A 49 2.95 14.10 -7.52
N VAL A 50 1.75 14.23 -8.06
CA VAL A 50 0.69 13.23 -7.95
C VAL A 50 0.19 12.90 -9.35
N ARG A 51 0.07 11.60 -9.64
CA ARG A 51 -0.57 11.12 -10.88
C ARG A 51 -1.66 10.12 -10.53
N ARG A 52 -2.74 10.17 -11.29
CA ARG A 52 -3.84 9.21 -11.19
C ARG A 52 -3.90 8.40 -12.47
N ILE A 53 -4.01 7.09 -12.33
CA ILE A 53 -4.16 6.12 -13.41
C ILE A 53 -5.47 5.39 -13.15
N GLN A 54 -6.38 5.46 -14.10
CA GLN A 54 -7.54 4.58 -14.11
C GLN A 54 -7.16 3.33 -14.90
N PHE A 55 -7.20 2.17 -14.27
CA PHE A 55 -6.92 0.91 -14.96
C PHE A 55 -8.18 0.49 -15.73
N THR A 56 -8.02 0.38 -17.04
CA THR A 56 -9.05 -0.04 -17.98
C THR A 56 -8.50 -1.16 -18.86
N PRO A 57 -9.36 -1.97 -19.52
CA PRO A 57 -8.89 -3.09 -20.34
C PRO A 57 -7.98 -2.69 -21.51
N ASP A 58 -8.11 -1.45 -21.98
CA ASP A 58 -7.36 -0.85 -23.09
C ASP A 58 -6.07 -0.12 -22.66
N LEU A 59 -5.85 0.06 -21.35
CA LEU A 59 -4.66 0.73 -20.83
C LEU A 59 -3.38 -0.03 -21.22
N LEU A 60 -2.44 0.65 -21.87
CA LEU A 60 -1.19 0.05 -22.33
C LEU A 60 -0.10 0.15 -21.26
N PRO A 61 0.86 -0.79 -21.22
CA PRO A 61 2.05 -0.68 -20.38
C PRO A 61 2.80 0.65 -20.57
N SER A 62 2.85 1.17 -21.79
CA SER A 62 3.51 2.45 -22.11
C SER A 62 2.82 3.66 -21.50
N ASP A 63 1.52 3.60 -21.20
CA ASP A 63 0.82 4.69 -20.51
C ASP A 63 1.28 4.76 -19.03
N VAL A 64 1.69 3.61 -18.49
CA VAL A 64 2.23 3.47 -17.14
C VAL A 64 3.70 3.87 -17.12
N THR A 65 4.54 3.23 -17.93
CA THR A 65 6.01 3.38 -17.92
C THR A 65 6.53 4.54 -18.76
N GLY A 66 5.77 5.01 -19.74
CA GLY A 66 6.23 5.98 -20.74
C GLY A 66 6.74 5.31 -22.01
N VAL A 67 7.04 6.15 -22.99
CA VAL A 67 7.42 5.75 -24.35
C VAL A 67 8.39 6.76 -24.95
N ALA A 68 9.30 6.31 -25.82
CA ALA A 68 10.10 7.21 -26.64
C ALA A 68 9.33 7.61 -27.90
N VAL A 69 9.13 8.91 -28.09
CA VAL A 69 8.44 9.47 -29.25
C VAL A 69 9.48 10.10 -30.17
N PHE A 70 9.44 9.78 -31.46
CA PHE A 70 10.32 10.41 -32.44
C PHE A 70 9.87 11.85 -32.70
N ASP A 71 10.74 12.80 -32.35
CA ASP A 71 10.56 14.21 -32.62
C ASP A 71 11.14 14.52 -34.02
N GLN A 72 10.27 15.01 -34.93
CA GLN A 72 10.63 15.25 -36.32
C GLN A 72 11.54 16.46 -36.52
N GLU A 73 11.49 17.45 -35.63
CA GLU A 73 12.28 18.67 -35.71
C GLU A 73 13.73 18.40 -35.31
N THR A 74 13.91 17.72 -34.17
CA THR A 74 15.22 17.35 -33.63
C THR A 74 15.79 16.07 -34.26
N ARG A 75 14.95 15.31 -34.98
CA ARG A 75 15.26 13.97 -35.52
C ARG A 75 15.80 13.02 -34.44
N SER A 76 15.26 13.13 -33.23
CA SER A 76 15.70 12.37 -32.07
C SER A 76 14.51 11.72 -31.37
N PHE A 77 14.76 10.66 -30.61
CA PHE A 77 13.75 10.05 -29.76
C PHE A 77 13.72 10.79 -28.42
N GLU A 78 12.58 11.41 -28.09
CA GLU A 78 12.34 12.08 -26.82
C GLU A 78 11.51 11.15 -25.91
N PHE A 79 12.00 10.92 -24.70
CA PHE A 79 11.24 10.15 -23.72
C PHE A 79 10.06 10.96 -23.18
N ARG A 80 8.85 10.40 -23.33
CA ARG A 80 7.64 10.92 -22.72
C ARG A 80 7.33 10.08 -21.47
N PRO A 81 7.50 10.65 -20.26
CA PRO A 81 7.32 9.90 -19.02
C PRO A 81 5.87 9.45 -18.86
N GLY A 82 5.71 8.19 -18.48
CA GLY A 82 4.40 7.62 -18.15
C GLY A 82 3.88 8.09 -16.79
N ALA A 83 2.71 7.59 -16.42
CA ALA A 83 2.05 8.05 -15.21
C ALA A 83 2.73 7.63 -13.89
N VAL A 84 3.69 6.69 -13.91
CA VAL A 84 4.47 6.32 -12.71
C VAL A 84 5.51 7.38 -12.29
N PHE A 85 5.83 8.34 -13.16
CA PHE A 85 6.76 9.43 -12.84
C PHE A 85 6.08 10.50 -11.98
N ALA A 86 5.85 10.15 -10.72
CA ALA A 86 5.29 10.99 -9.68
C ALA A 86 5.76 10.50 -8.30
N ASN A 87 5.60 11.32 -7.25
CA ASN A 87 5.83 10.86 -5.88
C ASN A 87 4.70 9.94 -5.40
N LEU A 88 3.46 10.29 -5.75
CA LEU A 88 2.27 9.54 -5.37
C LEU A 88 1.48 9.15 -6.63
N VAL A 89 1.29 7.84 -6.80
CA VAL A 89 0.51 7.28 -7.90
C VAL A 89 -0.76 6.64 -7.35
N VAL A 90 -1.91 7.15 -7.76
CA VAL A 90 -3.21 6.56 -7.44
C VAL A 90 -3.63 5.67 -8.60
N ALA A 91 -3.58 4.35 -8.40
CA ALA A 91 -3.93 3.35 -9.40
C ALA A 91 -5.32 2.79 -9.11
N ASP A 92 -6.35 3.35 -9.75
CA ASP A 92 -7.73 2.93 -9.52
C ASP A 92 -8.07 1.67 -10.32
N GLU A 93 -8.69 0.69 -9.66
CA GLU A 93 -9.21 -0.55 -10.24
C GLU A 93 -8.16 -1.39 -10.97
N ILE A 94 -7.00 -1.61 -10.31
CA ILE A 94 -5.84 -2.32 -10.89
C ILE A 94 -6.20 -3.67 -11.51
N ASN A 95 -7.24 -4.33 -10.99
CA ASN A 95 -7.76 -5.60 -11.49
C ASN A 95 -8.51 -5.49 -12.83
N ARG A 96 -8.75 -4.31 -13.41
CA ARG A 96 -9.42 -4.15 -14.72
C ARG A 96 -8.48 -4.10 -15.91
N ALA A 97 -7.19 -3.86 -15.71
CA ALA A 97 -6.22 -3.87 -16.82
C ALA A 97 -5.64 -5.26 -17.08
N SER A 98 -5.08 -5.44 -18.28
CA SER A 98 -4.41 -6.69 -18.65
C SER A 98 -3.27 -7.05 -17.68
N PRO A 99 -2.95 -8.35 -17.51
CA PRO A 99 -1.81 -8.78 -16.69
C PRO A 99 -0.48 -8.15 -17.09
N LYS A 100 -0.30 -7.78 -18.37
CA LYS A 100 0.89 -7.10 -18.87
C LYS A 100 0.99 -5.67 -18.32
N THR A 101 -0.12 -4.93 -18.32
CA THR A 101 -0.19 -3.56 -17.77
C THR A 101 -0.04 -3.56 -16.25
N GLN A 102 -0.66 -4.52 -15.56
CA GLN A 102 -0.44 -4.73 -14.11
C GLN A 102 1.04 -4.98 -13.81
N SER A 103 1.69 -5.87 -14.58
CA SER A 103 3.10 -6.20 -14.41
C SER A 103 4.01 -4.98 -14.58
N ALA A 104 3.70 -4.09 -15.54
CA ALA A 104 4.47 -2.86 -15.75
C ALA A 104 4.45 -1.94 -14.51
N LEU A 105 3.29 -1.73 -13.87
CA LEU A 105 3.20 -0.97 -12.62
C LEU A 105 3.96 -1.66 -11.48
N LEU A 106 3.81 -2.98 -11.36
CA LEU A 106 4.41 -3.77 -10.28
C LEU A 106 5.94 -3.86 -10.38
N GLU A 107 6.48 -3.85 -11.60
CA GLU A 107 7.91 -3.75 -11.85
C GLU A 107 8.44 -2.39 -11.41
N CYS A 108 7.73 -1.30 -11.75
CA CYS A 108 8.07 0.05 -11.26
C CYS A 108 8.09 0.13 -9.73
N MET A 109 7.16 -0.54 -9.07
CA MET A 109 7.08 -0.61 -7.59
C MET A 109 8.29 -1.33 -6.98
N GLU A 110 8.73 -2.44 -7.58
CA GLU A 110 9.85 -3.22 -7.06
C GLU A 110 11.20 -2.56 -7.37
N GLU A 111 11.41 -2.15 -8.61
CA GLU A 111 12.71 -1.68 -9.11
C GLU A 111 12.92 -0.17 -8.87
N ARG A 112 11.84 0.59 -8.66
CA ARG A 112 11.87 2.07 -8.51
C ARG A 112 12.51 2.83 -9.66
N GLN A 113 12.56 2.20 -10.81
CA GLN A 113 13.08 2.73 -12.06
C GLN A 113 12.28 2.16 -13.22
N VAL A 114 12.37 2.80 -14.37
CA VAL A 114 11.79 2.34 -15.63
C VAL A 114 12.87 2.33 -16.69
N THR A 115 12.97 1.23 -17.44
CA THR A 115 13.88 1.16 -18.59
C THR A 115 13.10 1.15 -19.89
N VAL A 116 13.38 2.14 -20.76
CA VAL A 116 12.79 2.25 -22.10
C VAL A 116 13.93 2.45 -23.10
N ASP A 117 13.95 1.63 -24.16
CA ASP A 117 14.94 1.66 -25.24
C ASP A 117 16.40 1.68 -24.75
N GLY A 118 16.68 0.86 -23.73
CA GLY A 118 18.02 0.74 -23.13
C GLY A 118 18.45 1.89 -22.22
N THR A 119 17.59 2.89 -22.01
CA THR A 119 17.83 3.99 -21.07
C THR A 119 16.98 3.80 -19.82
N THR A 120 17.62 3.87 -18.65
CA THR A 120 16.96 3.73 -17.35
C THR A 120 16.68 5.09 -16.73
N TYR A 121 15.46 5.27 -16.24
CA TYR A 121 14.94 6.47 -15.63
C TYR A 121 14.50 6.17 -14.19
N GLU A 122 15.10 6.84 -13.22
CA GLU A 122 14.78 6.71 -11.80
C GLU A 122 13.43 7.35 -11.46
N LEU A 123 12.66 6.73 -10.57
CA LEU A 123 11.42 7.29 -10.05
C LEU A 123 11.69 8.26 -8.89
N ALA A 124 10.80 9.24 -8.71
CA ALA A 124 10.95 10.26 -7.68
C ALA A 124 10.86 9.66 -6.27
N ARG A 125 11.74 10.07 -5.34
CA ARG A 125 11.67 9.64 -3.92
C ARG A 125 11.08 10.76 -3.04
N PRO A 126 10.06 10.49 -2.20
CA PRO A 126 9.37 9.21 -2.00
C PRO A 126 8.53 8.80 -3.22
N PHE A 127 8.42 7.48 -3.46
CA PHE A 127 7.55 6.87 -4.47
C PHE A 127 6.57 5.93 -3.77
N MET A 128 5.27 6.24 -3.81
CA MET A 128 4.22 5.40 -3.24
C MET A 128 3.10 5.19 -4.25
N VAL A 129 2.63 3.94 -4.32
CA VAL A 129 1.47 3.55 -5.13
C VAL A 129 0.33 3.20 -4.19
N LEU A 130 -0.82 3.85 -4.41
CA LEU A 130 -2.09 3.57 -3.77
C LEU A 130 -2.97 2.86 -4.81
N ALA A 131 -3.00 1.54 -4.78
CA ALA A 131 -3.78 0.75 -5.71
C ALA A 131 -5.15 0.40 -5.10
N THR A 132 -6.22 0.58 -5.85
CA THR A 132 -7.56 0.13 -5.46
C THR A 132 -7.97 -1.07 -6.30
N GLN A 133 -8.68 -2.01 -5.68
CA GLN A 133 -9.37 -3.07 -6.40
C GLN A 133 -10.74 -3.35 -5.78
N ASN A 134 -11.68 -3.80 -6.62
CA ASN A 134 -12.99 -4.25 -6.18
C ASN A 134 -13.04 -5.79 -6.25
N PRO A 135 -13.06 -6.50 -5.10
CA PRO A 135 -13.00 -7.96 -5.08
C PRO A 135 -14.30 -8.63 -5.57
N LEU A 136 -15.42 -7.89 -5.65
CA LEU A 136 -16.72 -8.43 -6.07
C LEU A 136 -16.96 -8.33 -7.58
N GLU A 137 -16.10 -7.62 -8.30
CA GLU A 137 -16.27 -7.38 -9.73
C GLU A 137 -15.74 -8.60 -10.51
N MET A 138 -16.65 -9.45 -10.97
CA MET A 138 -16.29 -10.74 -11.59
C MET A 138 -16.15 -10.69 -13.11
N GLU A 139 -16.69 -9.65 -13.77
CA GLU A 139 -16.76 -9.58 -15.22
C GLU A 139 -15.68 -8.65 -15.77
N GLY A 140 -14.81 -9.17 -16.66
CA GLY A 140 -13.76 -8.39 -17.29
C GLY A 140 -12.60 -7.99 -16.36
N THR A 141 -12.41 -8.70 -15.24
CA THR A 141 -11.33 -8.43 -14.28
C THR A 141 -10.27 -9.54 -14.26
N TYR A 142 -9.04 -9.15 -14.00
CA TYR A 142 -7.85 -9.98 -13.82
C TYR A 142 -7.38 -9.83 -12.37
N PRO A 143 -7.68 -10.78 -11.48
CA PRO A 143 -7.25 -10.71 -10.09
C PRO A 143 -5.73 -10.75 -10.01
N LEU A 144 -5.15 -9.98 -9.09
CA LEU A 144 -3.71 -10.00 -8.85
C LEU A 144 -3.29 -11.37 -8.30
N PRO A 145 -2.39 -12.10 -8.98
CA PRO A 145 -1.75 -13.29 -8.43
C PRO A 145 -1.07 -13.00 -7.09
N GLU A 146 -0.87 -14.02 -6.28
CA GLU A 146 -0.32 -13.89 -4.92
C GLU A 146 1.10 -13.31 -4.94
N ALA A 147 1.91 -13.74 -5.90
CA ALA A 147 3.25 -13.19 -6.12
C ALA A 147 3.25 -11.69 -6.42
N GLN A 148 2.15 -11.17 -6.99
CA GLN A 148 1.98 -9.74 -7.25
C GLN A 148 1.46 -9.00 -6.02
N ARG A 149 0.52 -9.59 -5.27
CA ARG A 149 0.03 -9.04 -3.99
C ARG A 149 1.15 -8.87 -2.95
N ASP A 150 2.15 -9.76 -2.97
CA ASP A 150 3.33 -9.70 -2.09
C ASP A 150 4.16 -8.41 -2.26
N ARG A 151 4.05 -7.71 -3.40
CA ARG A 151 4.71 -6.41 -3.64
C ARG A 151 4.06 -5.25 -2.90
N PHE A 152 2.78 -5.38 -2.51
CA PHE A 152 2.13 -4.40 -1.66
C PHE A 152 2.54 -4.61 -0.21
N THR A 153 2.98 -3.55 0.45
CA THR A 153 3.46 -3.57 1.83
C THR A 153 2.33 -3.85 2.81
N ALA A 154 1.18 -3.24 2.59
CA ALA A 154 -0.01 -3.49 3.38
C ALA A 154 -1.26 -3.55 2.51
N ARG A 155 -2.28 -4.21 3.03
CA ARG A 155 -3.66 -4.16 2.54
C ARG A 155 -4.53 -3.50 3.60
N VAL A 156 -5.46 -2.66 3.15
CA VAL A 156 -6.54 -2.13 3.98
C VAL A 156 -7.89 -2.33 3.31
N SER A 157 -8.91 -2.55 4.12
CA SER A 157 -10.32 -2.44 3.74
C SER A 157 -10.93 -1.31 4.56
N MET A 158 -11.66 -0.41 3.93
CA MET A 158 -12.31 0.69 4.63
C MET A 158 -13.67 0.28 5.20
N GLY A 159 -14.40 -0.63 4.55
CA GLY A 159 -15.78 -0.95 4.88
C GLY A 159 -16.72 0.25 4.71
N TYR A 160 -18.01 0.05 4.97
CA TYR A 160 -18.95 1.18 5.02
C TYR A 160 -18.62 2.11 6.20
N PRO A 161 -18.80 3.43 6.06
CA PRO A 161 -18.77 4.33 7.21
C PRO A 161 -19.82 3.88 8.24
N ASP A 162 -19.60 4.19 9.51
CA ASP A 162 -20.66 4.04 10.50
C ASP A 162 -21.78 5.07 10.25
N ARG A 163 -22.91 4.91 10.94
CA ARG A 163 -24.08 5.77 10.75
C ARG A 163 -23.77 7.25 10.98
N GLU A 164 -22.92 7.60 11.93
CA GLU A 164 -22.62 8.99 12.25
C GLU A 164 -21.74 9.63 11.16
N ALA A 165 -20.72 8.90 10.71
CA ALA A 165 -19.89 9.31 9.58
C ALA A 165 -20.69 9.37 8.27
N GLU A 166 -21.62 8.44 8.04
CA GLU A 166 -22.48 8.46 6.85
C GLU A 166 -23.43 9.67 6.85
N LEU A 167 -23.97 10.04 8.01
CA LEU A 167 -24.78 11.26 8.17
C LEU A 167 -23.94 12.52 7.93
N ALA A 168 -22.75 12.62 8.54
CA ALA A 168 -21.86 13.77 8.35
C ALA A 168 -21.44 13.93 6.88
N MET A 169 -21.15 12.83 6.18
CA MET A 169 -20.87 12.84 4.73
C MET A 169 -22.03 13.36 3.87
N LEU A 170 -23.29 13.16 4.29
CA LEU A 170 -24.46 13.71 3.60
C LEU A 170 -24.58 15.22 3.80
N ASP A 171 -24.33 15.70 5.02
CA ASP A 171 -24.39 17.12 5.36
C ASP A 171 -23.25 17.95 4.70
N GLU A 172 -22.04 17.40 4.62
CA GLU A 172 -20.87 18.10 4.06
C GLU A 172 -20.92 18.24 2.52
N ARG A 173 -21.49 17.26 1.81
CA ARG A 173 -21.53 17.26 0.34
C ARG A 173 -22.46 18.33 -0.25
N GLU A 174 -23.38 18.89 0.53
CA GLU A 174 -24.29 19.94 0.08
C GLU A 174 -23.65 21.34 0.05
N THR A 175 -22.49 21.55 0.69
CA THR A 175 -21.98 22.91 0.95
C THR A 175 -20.59 23.25 0.40
N ARG A 176 -19.59 22.35 0.37
CA ARG A 176 -18.25 22.59 -0.26
C ARG A 176 -17.53 21.28 -0.63
N ASP A 177 -16.56 21.33 -1.55
CA ASP A 177 -15.59 20.22 -1.76
C ASP A 177 -14.55 20.21 -0.62
N PRO A 178 -14.57 19.24 0.31
CA PRO A 178 -13.64 19.20 1.44
C PRO A 178 -12.18 19.01 1.00
N LEU A 179 -11.92 18.47 -0.19
CA LEU A 179 -10.57 18.39 -0.75
C LEU A 179 -10.03 19.77 -1.15
N ALA A 180 -10.89 20.72 -1.50
CA ALA A 180 -10.50 22.09 -1.89
C ALA A 180 -9.91 22.89 -0.72
N ALA A 181 -10.29 22.57 0.51
CA ALA A 181 -9.80 23.23 1.71
C ALA A 181 -8.46 22.69 2.22
N LEU A 182 -7.98 21.55 1.70
CA LEU A 182 -6.71 20.96 2.12
C LEU A 182 -5.53 21.78 1.57
N THR A 183 -4.69 22.27 2.49
CA THR A 183 -3.36 22.83 2.19
C THR A 183 -2.27 21.81 2.52
N PRO A 184 -1.17 21.75 1.74
CA PRO A 184 -0.03 20.91 2.07
C PRO A 184 0.55 21.24 3.45
N VAL A 185 0.85 20.21 4.23
CA VAL A 185 1.46 20.33 5.58
C VAL A 185 2.89 19.76 5.63
N ALA A 186 3.31 19.09 4.55
CA ALA A 186 4.65 18.57 4.36
C ALA A 186 5.03 18.68 2.88
N ASP A 187 6.33 18.71 2.57
CA ASP A 187 6.83 18.60 1.20
C ASP A 187 7.56 17.25 0.99
N ALA A 188 7.82 16.91 -0.27
CA ALA A 188 8.53 15.66 -0.61
C ALA A 188 9.92 15.56 0.08
N ALA A 189 10.60 16.70 0.27
CA ALA A 189 11.92 16.73 0.91
C ALA A 189 11.85 16.39 2.41
N LEU A 190 10.84 16.88 3.12
CA LEU A 190 10.55 16.55 4.51
C LEU A 190 10.18 15.08 4.65
N VAL A 191 9.29 14.57 3.80
CA VAL A 191 8.91 13.15 3.81
C VAL A 191 10.14 12.27 3.62
N ARG A 192 11.04 12.61 2.70
CA ARG A 192 12.31 11.89 2.51
C ARG A 192 13.17 11.87 3.78
N ARG A 193 13.32 13.01 4.47
CA ARG A 193 14.06 13.08 5.74
C ARG A 193 13.41 12.21 6.83
N LEU A 194 12.07 12.20 6.89
CA LEU A 194 11.34 11.36 7.86
C LEU A 194 11.54 9.89 7.57
N VAL A 195 11.44 9.48 6.31
CA VAL A 195 11.74 8.10 5.85
C VAL A 195 13.14 7.68 6.28
N ASP A 196 14.15 8.52 6.01
CA ASP A 196 15.54 8.22 6.36
C ASP A 196 15.72 8.08 7.89
N GLY A 197 15.04 8.92 8.67
CA GLY A 197 15.03 8.81 10.14
C GLY A 197 14.34 7.53 10.64
N VAL A 198 13.19 7.18 10.07
CA VAL A 198 12.44 5.95 10.41
C VAL A 198 13.28 4.70 10.10
N ALA A 199 14.08 4.71 9.04
CA ALA A 199 14.93 3.59 8.69
C ALA A 199 15.99 3.29 9.77
N LEU A 200 16.42 4.31 10.52
CA LEU A 200 17.42 4.23 11.59
C LEU A 200 16.85 3.85 12.96
N LEU A 201 15.52 3.76 13.10
CA LEU A 201 14.87 3.45 14.38
C LEU A 201 15.35 2.11 14.95
N HIS A 202 15.63 2.08 16.25
CA HIS A 202 16.19 0.89 16.89
C HIS A 202 15.19 -0.27 16.89
N VAL A 203 15.69 -1.46 16.56
CA VAL A 203 14.96 -2.73 16.67
C VAL A 203 15.88 -3.74 17.35
N SER A 204 15.45 -4.20 18.53
CA SER A 204 16.17 -5.22 19.28
C SER A 204 16.26 -6.53 18.51
N ASP A 205 17.32 -7.29 18.78
CA ASP A 205 17.52 -8.60 18.19
C ASP A 205 16.40 -9.59 18.60
N ALA A 206 15.85 -9.45 19.80
CA ALA A 206 14.67 -10.20 20.25
C ALA A 206 13.45 -9.96 19.35
N LEU A 207 13.18 -8.71 18.96
CA LEU A 207 12.09 -8.37 18.03
C LEU A 207 12.35 -8.90 16.61
N ARG A 208 13.60 -8.84 16.14
CA ARG A 208 13.95 -9.43 14.83
C ARG A 208 13.65 -10.92 14.80
N ARG A 209 14.02 -11.66 15.86
CA ARG A 209 13.66 -13.07 16.00
C ARG A 209 12.15 -13.28 16.08
N TYR A 210 11.43 -12.44 16.80
CA TYR A 210 9.96 -12.51 16.88
C TYR A 210 9.29 -12.38 15.51
N VAL A 211 9.72 -11.41 14.68
CA VAL A 211 9.22 -11.27 13.31
C VAL A 211 9.49 -12.53 12.48
N VAL A 212 10.69 -13.11 12.59
CA VAL A 212 11.03 -14.37 11.89
C VAL A 212 10.15 -15.51 12.38
N SER A 213 9.93 -15.64 13.70
CA SER A 213 9.07 -16.66 14.28
C SER A 213 7.62 -16.53 13.81
N LEU A 214 7.07 -15.32 13.70
CA LEU A 214 5.74 -15.09 13.13
C LEU A 214 5.67 -15.56 11.67
N VAL A 215 6.64 -15.16 10.84
CA VAL A 215 6.68 -15.56 9.42
C VAL A 215 6.87 -17.07 9.27
N GLU A 216 7.70 -17.71 10.09
CA GLU A 216 7.82 -19.18 10.12
C GLU A 216 6.51 -19.87 10.56
N ALA A 217 5.82 -19.32 11.56
CA ALA A 217 4.56 -19.88 12.04
C ALA A 217 3.47 -19.86 10.95
N THR A 218 3.43 -18.82 10.10
CA THR A 218 2.52 -18.83 8.93
C THR A 218 2.85 -19.96 7.95
N ARG A 219 4.12 -20.31 7.78
CA ARG A 219 4.56 -21.37 6.87
C ARG A 219 4.35 -22.78 7.42
N ARG A 220 4.14 -22.91 8.73
CA ARG A 220 3.86 -24.17 9.43
C ARG A 220 2.38 -24.34 9.81
N SER A 221 1.54 -23.34 9.55
CA SER A 221 0.12 -23.39 9.90
C SER A 221 -0.61 -24.42 9.03
N PRO A 222 -1.40 -25.35 9.61
CA PRO A 222 -2.18 -26.31 8.84
C PRO A 222 -3.33 -25.66 8.05
N ASP A 223 -3.73 -24.44 8.43
CA ASP A 223 -4.80 -23.70 7.75
C ASP A 223 -4.31 -23.03 6.46
N LEU A 224 -3.00 -23.01 6.21
CA LEU A 224 -2.39 -22.26 5.12
C LEU A 224 -1.72 -23.19 4.09
N ARG A 225 -2.14 -23.06 2.84
CA ARG A 225 -1.47 -23.64 1.67
C ARG A 225 -0.19 -22.86 1.32
N LEU A 226 -0.20 -21.55 1.54
CA LEU A 226 0.95 -20.66 1.33
C LEU A 226 1.08 -19.70 2.52
N GLY A 227 2.23 -19.76 3.19
CA GLY A 227 2.61 -18.84 4.25
C GLY A 227 3.30 -17.58 3.72
N ALA A 228 3.64 -16.67 4.63
CA ALA A 228 4.29 -15.41 4.30
C ALA A 228 5.73 -15.60 3.78
N SER A 229 6.13 -14.74 2.83
CA SER A 229 7.46 -14.70 2.23
C SER A 229 8.51 -14.06 3.17
N PRO A 230 9.82 -14.24 2.92
CA PRO A 230 10.84 -13.45 3.62
C PRO A 230 10.69 -11.92 3.40
N ARG A 231 10.24 -11.51 2.21
CA ARG A 231 9.90 -10.11 1.90
C ARG A 231 8.84 -9.58 2.87
N ALA A 232 7.85 -10.40 3.20
CA ALA A 232 6.81 -10.03 4.14
C ALA A 232 7.34 -9.69 5.53
N GLY A 233 8.35 -10.43 6.01
CA GLY A 233 9.03 -10.14 7.28
C GLY A 233 9.79 -8.82 7.26
N LEU A 234 10.48 -8.52 6.15
CA LEU A 234 11.16 -7.22 5.97
C LEU A 234 10.18 -6.05 5.95
N GLN A 235 9.07 -6.19 5.23
CA GLN A 235 8.01 -5.19 5.16
C GLN A 235 7.30 -5.00 6.50
N LEU A 236 7.05 -6.09 7.25
CA LEU A 236 6.48 -6.02 8.59
C LEU A 236 7.38 -5.23 9.53
N LEU A 237 8.69 -5.48 9.48
CA LEU A 237 9.63 -4.76 10.33
C LEU A 237 9.74 -3.26 9.97
N ARG A 238 9.74 -2.93 8.68
CA ARG A 238 9.72 -1.53 8.21
C ARG A 238 8.44 -0.81 8.64
N ALA A 239 7.29 -1.47 8.49
CA ALA A 239 6.00 -0.93 8.94
C ALA A 239 5.98 -0.71 10.46
N ALA A 240 6.52 -1.65 11.25
CA ALA A 240 6.62 -1.51 12.70
C ALA A 240 7.50 -0.32 13.12
N ARG A 241 8.62 -0.06 12.43
CA ARG A 241 9.43 1.16 12.65
C ARG A 241 8.64 2.43 12.37
N ALA A 242 7.95 2.48 11.24
CA ALA A 242 7.13 3.64 10.90
C ALA A 242 5.99 3.84 11.91
N ALA A 243 5.35 2.77 12.39
CA ALA A 243 4.32 2.83 13.42
C ALA A 243 4.85 3.37 14.76
N ALA A 244 6.04 2.92 15.19
CA ALA A 244 6.71 3.39 16.38
C ALA A 244 7.10 4.88 16.29
N ALA A 245 7.67 5.29 15.16
CA ALA A 245 8.03 6.69 14.92
C ALA A 245 6.81 7.61 14.91
N LEU A 246 5.69 7.20 14.29
CA LEU A 246 4.43 7.94 14.34
C LEU A 246 3.83 8.01 15.75
N ALA A 247 4.19 7.08 16.63
CA ALA A 247 3.85 7.12 18.05
C ALA A 247 4.83 7.97 18.89
N GLY A 248 5.81 8.64 18.25
CA GLY A 248 6.80 9.48 18.92
C GLY A 248 7.92 8.72 19.63
N ARG A 249 8.11 7.42 19.32
CA ARG A 249 9.15 6.58 19.93
C ARG A 249 10.37 6.44 19.02
N ASP A 250 11.52 6.21 19.65
CA ASP A 250 12.84 5.99 19.04
C ASP A 250 13.24 4.50 18.93
N HIS A 251 12.36 3.61 19.39
CA HIS A 251 12.53 2.16 19.32
C HIS A 251 11.18 1.46 19.07
N VAL A 252 11.26 0.30 18.42
CA VAL A 252 10.11 -0.55 18.13
C VAL A 252 9.75 -1.39 19.35
N LEU A 253 8.46 -1.52 19.63
CA LEU A 253 7.89 -2.41 20.65
C LEU A 253 7.20 -3.61 19.98
N PRO A 254 6.98 -4.72 20.72
CA PRO A 254 6.24 -5.85 20.17
C PRO A 254 4.86 -5.48 19.64
N ASP A 255 4.16 -4.58 20.32
CA ASP A 255 2.82 -4.12 19.94
C ASP A 255 2.79 -3.47 18.54
N ASP A 256 3.88 -2.81 18.12
CA ASP A 256 3.98 -2.25 16.75
C ASP A 256 4.00 -3.36 15.69
N VAL A 257 4.73 -4.44 15.98
CA VAL A 257 4.79 -5.62 15.10
C VAL A 257 3.42 -6.29 15.04
N GLN A 258 2.76 -6.45 16.19
CA GLN A 258 1.45 -7.09 16.26
C GLN A 258 0.37 -6.29 15.54
N ALA A 259 0.34 -4.96 15.75
CA ALA A 259 -0.60 -4.06 15.09
C ALA A 259 -0.43 -4.09 13.55
N MET A 260 0.80 -4.25 13.06
CA MET A 260 1.08 -4.30 11.63
C MET A 260 0.94 -5.69 11.02
N ALA A 261 0.91 -6.77 11.81
CA ALA A 261 0.88 -8.13 11.31
C ALA A 261 -0.36 -8.44 10.47
N GLY A 262 -1.55 -7.99 10.89
CA GLY A 262 -2.78 -8.16 10.10
C GLY A 262 -2.69 -7.46 8.73
N PRO A 263 -2.54 -6.12 8.70
CA PRO A 263 -2.44 -5.35 7.46
C PRO A 263 -1.32 -5.79 6.51
N VAL A 264 -0.20 -6.27 7.05
CA VAL A 264 0.98 -6.62 6.27
C VAL A 264 0.97 -8.09 5.84
N LEU A 265 0.51 -9.03 6.67
CA LEU A 265 0.63 -10.47 6.35
C LEU A 265 -0.61 -11.03 5.66
N ALA A 266 -1.82 -10.62 6.05
CA ALA A 266 -3.05 -11.36 5.71
C ALA A 266 -3.32 -11.49 4.20
N HIS A 267 -2.95 -10.50 3.39
CA HIS A 267 -3.15 -10.53 1.93
C HIS A 267 -2.13 -11.38 1.17
N ARG A 268 -1.11 -11.89 1.85
CA ARG A 268 -0.05 -12.74 1.27
C ARG A 268 -0.27 -14.23 1.52
N LEU A 269 -1.23 -14.56 2.38
CA LEU A 269 -1.51 -15.92 2.80
C LEU A 269 -2.56 -16.56 1.91
N LEU A 270 -2.41 -17.86 1.64
CA LEU A 270 -3.45 -18.66 1.00
C LEU A 270 -3.93 -19.74 1.95
N LEU A 271 -5.25 -19.81 2.12
CA LEU A 271 -5.90 -20.84 2.92
C LEU A 271 -5.86 -22.20 2.20
N THR A 272 -5.89 -23.27 2.99
CA THR A 272 -6.24 -24.60 2.47
C THR A 272 -7.73 -24.64 2.10
N PRO A 273 -8.16 -25.55 1.19
CA PRO A 273 -9.57 -25.71 0.85
C PRO A 273 -10.47 -25.95 2.07
N ASP A 274 -9.99 -26.75 3.02
CA ASP A 274 -10.72 -27.07 4.25
C ASP A 274 -10.90 -25.85 5.15
N ALA A 275 -9.85 -25.04 5.33
CA ALA A 275 -9.92 -23.80 6.11
C ALA A 275 -10.84 -22.76 5.45
N ALA A 276 -10.80 -22.66 4.12
CA ALA A 276 -11.71 -21.80 3.36
C ALA A 276 -13.17 -22.25 3.49
N LEU A 277 -13.45 -23.56 3.43
CA LEU A 277 -14.79 -24.12 3.63
C LEU A 277 -15.33 -23.87 5.04
N ALA A 278 -14.44 -23.94 6.04
CA ALA A 278 -14.73 -23.57 7.43
C ALA A 278 -14.92 -22.05 7.63
N ARG A 279 -14.90 -21.25 6.56
CA ARG A 279 -14.99 -19.78 6.57
C ARG A 279 -13.98 -19.11 7.49
N ARG A 280 -12.79 -19.71 7.68
CA ARG A 280 -11.67 -19.00 8.31
C ARG A 280 -11.11 -18.00 7.32
N GLY A 281 -11.01 -16.74 7.73
CA GLY A 281 -10.30 -15.70 6.96
C GLY A 281 -8.81 -15.69 7.29
N THR A 282 -7.97 -15.22 6.36
CA THR A 282 -6.52 -15.08 6.60
C THR A 282 -6.23 -14.10 7.73
N ASP A 283 -7.03 -13.04 7.89
CA ASP A 283 -6.95 -12.11 9.02
C ASP A 283 -7.13 -12.83 10.37
N ARG A 284 -8.02 -13.83 10.43
CA ARG A 284 -8.24 -14.63 11.64
C ARG A 284 -7.05 -15.54 11.94
N VAL A 285 -6.51 -16.19 10.90
CA VAL A 285 -5.31 -17.04 11.05
C VAL A 285 -4.13 -16.21 11.59
N VAL A 286 -3.93 -14.99 11.08
CA VAL A 286 -2.89 -14.08 11.61
C VAL A 286 -3.15 -13.75 13.07
N ALA A 287 -4.39 -13.42 13.45
CA ALA A 287 -4.74 -13.13 14.84
C ALA A 287 -4.47 -14.33 15.77
N ASP A 288 -4.82 -15.54 15.36
CA ASP A 288 -4.55 -16.76 16.12
C ASP A 288 -3.04 -17.00 16.27
N LEU A 289 -2.25 -16.78 15.20
CA LEU A 289 -0.79 -16.88 15.26
C LEU A 289 -0.15 -15.83 16.18
N LEU A 290 -0.68 -14.62 16.25
CA LEU A 290 -0.21 -13.58 17.19
C LEU A 290 -0.39 -14.01 18.65
N THR A 291 -1.46 -14.76 18.95
CA THR A 291 -1.68 -15.31 20.31
C THR A 291 -0.80 -16.52 20.61
N ALA A 292 -0.47 -17.32 19.60
CA ALA A 292 0.27 -18.56 19.75
C ALA A 292 1.80 -18.36 19.81
N VAL A 293 2.34 -17.38 19.08
CA VAL A 293 3.78 -17.13 19.03
C VAL A 293 4.20 -16.28 20.23
N PRO A 294 5.11 -16.77 21.10
CA PRO A 294 5.51 -16.05 22.30
C PRO A 294 6.13 -14.68 21.99
N VAL A 295 5.62 -13.66 22.66
CA VAL A 295 6.18 -12.31 22.62
C VAL A 295 7.52 -12.29 23.38
N PRO A 296 8.58 -11.68 22.82
CA PRO A 296 9.86 -11.57 23.52
C PRO A 296 9.66 -10.78 24.83
N ARG A 297 10.14 -11.34 25.94
CA ARG A 297 10.21 -10.61 27.21
C ARG A 297 11.45 -9.71 27.17
N GLU A 298 11.30 -8.45 27.54
CA GLU A 298 12.43 -7.54 27.68
C GLU A 298 13.44 -8.14 28.67
N ARG A 299 14.70 -8.21 28.24
CA ARG A 299 15.87 -8.41 29.08
C ARG A 299 16.89 -7.36 28.71
#